data_AF-A0A4V1Z1D5-F1
#
_entry.id   AF-A0A4V1Z1D5-F1
#
_cell.length_a   1.000
_cell.length_b   1.000
_cell.length_c   1.000
_cell.angle_alpha   90.00
_cell.angle_beta   90.00
_cell.angle_gamma   90.00
#
_symmetry.space_group_name_H-M   'P 1'
#
loop_
_entity.id
_entity.type
_entity.pdbx_description
1 polymer ?
#
loop_
_entity_poly.entity_id
_entity_poly.type
_entity_poly.pdbx_seq_one_letter_code
_entity_poly.pdbx_strand_id
1 'polypeptide(L)'
;MSAPADLTELVDRWLAGWVVSRGATIRHRPGLVEVDLGPESRSRRRELVMVEPSPEVLAAALDEVARTEDMWATVFGPAPGVEHPAVPVRDEDEALMTTTLSEVAAPGGVLLEVDGARAFARVAVDGEHAAEGQVGLAGDHAVFDRIRTHDGFQRRGLGTRVMQALTAWSLEQGATTGVLAASPEGQLLYGRLGWTRRAPLTTWAAAPRT
;
A
#
# COMPACT_ATOMS: atom_id res chain seq x y z
N MET A 1 11.46 -1.84 23.65
CA MET A 1 10.54 -3.00 23.60
C MET A 1 10.34 -3.29 22.13
N SER A 2 10.80 -4.44 21.64
CA SER A 2 10.65 -4.80 20.22
C SER A 2 9.19 -5.18 19.95
N ALA A 3 8.65 -4.75 18.82
CA ALA A 3 7.38 -5.24 18.28
C ALA A 3 7.36 -6.79 18.26
N PRO A 4 6.20 -7.45 18.42
CA PRO A 4 6.12 -8.89 18.22
C PRO A 4 6.63 -9.21 16.80
N ALA A 5 7.50 -10.22 16.70
CA ALA A 5 8.27 -10.54 15.49
C ALA A 5 7.41 -10.66 14.20
N ASP A 6 6.12 -10.93 14.33
CA ASP A 6 5.16 -11.09 13.23
C ASP A 6 4.83 -9.77 12.48
N LEU A 7 4.62 -8.64 13.18
CA LEU A 7 4.21 -7.40 12.49
C LEU A 7 5.38 -6.73 11.77
N THR A 8 6.55 -6.65 12.41
CA THR A 8 7.75 -6.10 11.76
C THR A 8 8.12 -6.92 10.53
N GLU A 9 8.13 -8.25 10.63
CA GLU A 9 8.40 -9.10 9.48
C GLU A 9 7.36 -8.89 8.36
N LEU A 10 6.07 -8.83 8.70
CA LEU A 10 5.03 -8.59 7.71
C LEU A 10 5.17 -7.22 7.02
N VAL A 11 5.52 -6.17 7.78
CA VAL A 11 5.77 -4.85 7.20
C VAL A 11 7.03 -4.85 6.33
N ASP A 12 8.08 -5.58 6.70
CA ASP A 12 9.27 -5.73 5.86
C ASP A 12 8.92 -6.43 4.52
N ARG A 13 8.06 -7.47 4.54
CA ARG A 13 7.55 -8.13 3.32
C ARG A 13 6.70 -7.18 2.49
N TRP A 14 5.80 -6.44 3.13
CA TRP A 14 4.97 -5.43 2.47
C TRP A 14 5.84 -4.34 1.82
N LEU A 15 6.83 -3.82 2.55
CA LEU A 15 7.74 -2.78 2.08
C LEU A 15 8.54 -3.26 0.86
N ALA A 16 9.09 -4.48 0.92
CA ALA A 16 9.83 -5.06 -0.20
C ALA A 16 8.98 -5.16 -1.48
N GLY A 17 7.73 -5.64 -1.39
CA GLY A 17 6.86 -5.75 -2.55
C GLY A 17 6.27 -4.40 -3.00
N TRP A 18 5.97 -3.50 -2.06
CA TRP A 18 5.47 -2.16 -2.37
C TRP A 18 6.50 -1.34 -3.16
N VAL A 19 7.76 -1.39 -2.73
CA VAL A 19 8.90 -0.75 -3.40
C VAL A 19 9.05 -1.28 -4.83
N VAL A 20 8.96 -2.60 -5.01
CA VAL A 20 8.95 -3.23 -6.34
C VAL A 20 7.78 -2.71 -7.17
N SER A 21 6.55 -2.72 -6.64
CA SER A 21 5.37 -2.26 -7.38
C SER A 21 5.51 -0.82 -7.87
N ARG A 22 6.15 0.04 -7.07
CA ARG A 22 6.33 1.48 -7.35
C ARG A 22 7.60 1.79 -8.14
N GLY A 23 8.53 0.85 -8.29
CA GLY A 23 9.88 1.16 -8.79
C GLY A 23 10.61 2.14 -7.87
N ALA A 24 10.35 2.06 -6.57
CA ALA A 24 10.88 2.96 -5.55
C ALA A 24 12.25 2.50 -5.04
N THR A 25 12.84 3.29 -4.14
CA THR A 25 14.06 2.92 -3.41
C THR A 25 13.87 3.14 -1.92
N ILE A 26 14.65 2.45 -1.09
CA ILE A 26 14.58 2.57 0.37
C ILE A 26 15.92 2.92 0.99
N ARG A 27 15.87 3.57 2.15
CA ARG A 27 16.99 3.83 3.03
C ARG A 27 16.57 3.55 4.47
N HIS A 28 17.21 2.56 5.09
CA HIS A 28 17.01 2.25 6.49
C HIS A 28 17.62 3.33 7.39
N ARG A 29 16.90 3.72 8.43
CA ARG A 29 17.33 4.64 9.48
C ARG A 29 17.01 4.02 10.84
N PRO A 30 17.64 4.48 11.93
CA PRO A 30 17.26 4.03 13.27
C PRO A 30 15.77 4.30 13.53
N GLY A 31 14.99 3.25 13.76
CA GLY A 31 13.57 3.32 14.09
C GLY A 31 12.59 3.54 12.93
N LEU A 32 13.07 3.72 11.68
CA LEU A 32 12.20 3.92 10.52
C LEU A 32 12.87 3.54 9.19
N VAL A 33 12.07 3.38 8.15
CA VAL A 33 12.56 3.26 6.76
C VAL A 33 12.05 4.45 5.95
N GLU A 34 12.95 5.11 5.24
CA GLU A 34 12.59 6.14 4.28
C GLU A 34 12.47 5.53 2.89
N VAL A 35 11.33 5.73 2.23
CA VAL A 35 11.05 5.30 0.86
C VAL A 35 11.06 6.52 -0.06
N ASP A 36 11.81 6.47 -1.17
CA ASP A 36 11.75 7.45 -2.25
C ASP A 36 10.97 6.84 -3.43
N LEU A 37 9.76 7.34 -3.63
CA LEU A 37 8.81 6.98 -4.69
C LEU A 37 9.10 7.66 -6.03
N GLY A 38 10.21 8.42 -6.11
CA GLY A 38 10.66 9.06 -7.33
C GLY A 38 9.90 10.35 -7.68
N PRO A 39 10.43 11.12 -8.65
CA PRO A 39 9.95 12.47 -8.98
C PRO A 39 8.55 12.49 -9.62
N GLU A 40 8.07 11.36 -10.15
CA GLU A 40 6.71 11.27 -10.71
C GLU A 40 5.63 11.32 -9.62
N SER A 41 5.97 10.93 -8.39
CA SER A 41 5.07 10.97 -7.24
C SER A 41 5.04 12.35 -6.58
N ARG A 42 4.69 13.39 -7.34
CA ARG A 42 4.86 14.82 -6.98
C ARG A 42 4.48 15.20 -5.54
N SER A 43 3.28 14.83 -5.09
CA SER A 43 2.76 15.19 -3.75
C SER A 43 3.07 14.17 -2.65
N ARG A 44 3.72 13.05 -2.98
CA ARG A 44 4.12 11.97 -2.07
C ARG A 44 5.38 11.34 -2.65
N ARG A 45 6.45 12.13 -2.72
CA ARG A 45 7.75 11.67 -3.24
C ARG A 45 8.44 10.78 -2.23
N ARG A 46 8.33 11.13 -0.94
CA ARG A 46 8.99 10.41 0.15
C ARG A 46 8.01 9.95 1.19
N GLU A 47 8.34 8.84 1.84
CA GLU A 47 7.54 8.32 2.94
C GLU A 47 8.41 7.71 4.03
N LEU A 48 8.18 8.14 5.27
CA LEU A 48 8.78 7.58 6.46
C LEU A 48 7.87 6.49 7.00
N VAL A 49 8.29 5.23 6.87
CA VAL A 49 7.56 4.06 7.34
C VAL A 49 8.10 3.61 8.69
N MET A 50 7.21 3.43 9.67
CA MET A 50 7.53 3.03 11.03
C MET A 50 6.64 1.88 11.48
N VAL A 51 7.16 0.98 12.31
CA VAL A 51 6.39 -0.09 12.96
C VAL A 51 6.43 0.16 14.45
N GLU A 52 5.26 0.41 15.05
CA GLU A 52 5.10 0.68 16.48
C GLU A 52 6.20 1.59 17.06
N PRO A 53 6.42 2.80 16.50
CA PRO A 53 7.51 3.66 16.92
C PRO A 53 7.30 4.17 18.35
N SER A 54 8.38 4.60 19.00
CA SER A 54 8.24 5.39 20.23
C SER A 54 7.67 6.78 19.91
N PRO A 55 7.06 7.47 20.88
CA PRO A 55 6.58 8.85 20.69
C PRO A 55 7.67 9.79 20.18
N GLU A 56 8.91 9.62 20.63
CA GLU A 56 10.06 10.45 20.23
C GLU A 56 10.42 10.25 18.76
N VAL A 57 10.38 9.01 18.27
CA VAL A 57 10.65 8.68 16.86
C VAL A 57 9.55 9.28 15.97
N LEU A 58 8.28 9.13 16.36
CA LEU A 58 7.17 9.70 15.60
C LEU A 58 7.23 11.24 15.58
N ALA A 59 7.47 11.89 16.73
CA ALA A 59 7.59 13.34 16.81
C ALA A 59 8.69 13.89 15.87
N ALA A 60 9.88 13.26 15.89
CA ALA A 60 10.98 13.66 15.01
C ALA A 60 10.65 13.45 13.51
N ALA A 61 9.93 12.38 13.18
CA ALA A 61 9.47 12.11 11.82
C ALA A 61 8.44 13.16 11.35
N LEU A 62 7.50 13.56 12.21
CA LEU A 62 6.51 14.60 11.88
C LEU A 62 7.17 15.98 11.73
N ASP A 63 8.18 16.30 12.52
CA ASP A 63 9.00 17.50 12.33
C ASP A 63 9.67 17.51 10.95
N GLU A 64 10.17 16.36 10.47
CA GLU A 64 10.73 16.21 9.11
C GLU A 64 9.67 16.45 8.03
N VAL A 65 8.52 15.80 8.17
CA VAL A 65 7.39 15.97 7.24
C VAL A 65 6.95 17.43 7.17
N ALA A 66 6.89 18.15 8.30
CA ALA A 66 6.46 19.54 8.35
C ALA A 66 7.35 20.50 7.53
N ARG A 67 8.60 20.10 7.25
CA ARG A 67 9.57 20.90 6.50
C ARG A 67 9.45 20.73 4.98
N THR A 68 8.66 19.79 4.49
CA THR A 68 8.47 19.54 3.05
C THR A 68 6.99 19.50 2.67
N GLU A 69 6.73 19.44 1.37
CA GLU A 69 5.35 19.34 0.81
C GLU A 69 5.08 17.98 0.16
N ASP A 70 6.12 17.13 0.05
CA ASP A 70 6.11 15.88 -0.68
C ASP A 70 6.53 14.67 0.18
N MET A 71 6.62 14.85 1.50
CA MET A 71 6.95 13.78 2.44
C MET A 71 5.75 13.40 3.30
N TRP A 72 5.58 12.10 3.50
CA TRP A 72 4.53 11.52 4.31
C TRP A 72 5.18 10.68 5.43
N ALA A 73 4.43 10.41 6.49
CA ALA A 73 4.81 9.44 7.50
C ALA A 73 3.68 8.43 7.70
N THR A 74 4.02 7.17 7.82
CA THR A 74 3.05 6.07 7.98
C THR A 74 3.51 5.17 9.11
N VAL A 75 2.63 4.97 10.09
CA VAL A 75 2.84 4.04 11.21
C VAL A 75 2.00 2.80 10.99
N PHE A 76 2.64 1.63 11.11
CA PHE A 76 1.99 0.34 11.20
C PHE A 76 1.89 -0.09 12.67
N GLY A 77 0.69 -0.48 13.08
CA GLY A 77 0.37 -0.75 14.49
C GLY A 77 -0.21 0.48 15.20
N PRO A 78 -0.50 0.39 16.51
CA PRO A 78 -1.07 1.51 17.25
C PRO A 78 -0.17 2.74 17.20
N ALA A 79 -0.68 3.84 16.65
CA ALA A 79 0.03 5.11 16.63
C ALA A 79 0.17 5.67 18.05
N PRO A 80 1.37 6.09 18.49
CA PRO A 80 1.52 6.94 19.66
C PRO A 80 0.67 8.20 19.51
N GLY A 81 0.04 8.66 20.60
CA GLY A 81 -0.78 9.89 20.62
C GLY A 81 0.04 11.17 20.51
N VAL A 82 0.83 11.30 19.45
CA VAL A 82 1.65 12.47 19.12
C VAL A 82 0.89 13.31 18.11
N GLU A 83 0.68 14.58 18.45
CA GLU A 83 0.07 15.57 17.57
C GLU A 83 1.12 16.55 17.05
N HIS A 84 0.97 16.98 15.80
CA HIS A 84 1.82 18.00 15.20
C HIS A 84 0.98 19.07 14.49
N PRO A 85 1.12 20.37 14.80
CA PRO A 85 0.19 21.41 14.35
C PRO A 85 0.19 21.65 12.83
N ALA A 86 1.31 21.39 12.15
CA ALA A 86 1.43 21.56 10.70
C ALA A 86 1.25 20.25 9.90
N VAL A 87 1.09 19.12 10.58
CA VAL A 87 1.05 17.79 9.95
C VAL A 87 -0.12 17.01 10.55
N PRO A 88 -1.35 17.24 10.07
CA PRO A 88 -2.50 16.50 10.53
C PRO A 88 -2.39 15.03 10.12
N VAL A 89 -3.15 14.18 10.82
CA VAL A 89 -3.48 12.85 10.31
C VAL A 89 -4.26 13.05 9.01
N ARG A 90 -3.79 12.39 7.95
CA ARG A 90 -4.40 12.45 6.63
C ARG A 90 -5.36 11.29 6.42
N ASP A 91 -4.89 10.09 6.73
CA ASP A 91 -5.66 8.87 6.62
C ASP A 91 -5.57 8.14 7.97
N GLU A 92 -6.72 8.00 8.62
CA GLU A 92 -6.90 7.19 9.82
C GLU A 92 -7.71 5.95 9.49
N ASP A 93 -7.64 4.95 10.38
CA ASP A 93 -8.34 3.69 10.25
C ASP A 93 -7.98 2.85 9.03
N GLU A 94 -6.90 3.14 8.32
CA GLU A 94 -6.34 2.24 7.31
C GLU A 94 -5.86 0.93 7.97
N ALA A 95 -5.73 -0.14 7.19
CA ALA A 95 -5.33 -1.43 7.73
C ALA A 95 -4.42 -2.23 6.81
N LEU A 96 -3.42 -2.89 7.41
CA LEU A 96 -2.60 -3.89 6.76
C LEU A 96 -3.43 -5.16 6.72
N MET A 97 -3.64 -5.69 5.53
CA MET A 97 -4.43 -6.89 5.32
C MET A 97 -3.64 -7.94 4.57
N THR A 98 -3.93 -9.20 4.87
CA THR A 98 -3.32 -10.35 4.19
C THR A 98 -4.37 -11.35 3.75
N THR A 99 -4.06 -12.15 2.74
CA THR A 99 -4.82 -13.36 2.40
C THR A 99 -3.86 -14.46 1.95
N THR A 100 -4.28 -15.72 2.07
CA THR A 100 -3.70 -16.77 1.24
C THR A 100 -4.25 -16.60 -0.16
N LEU A 101 -3.37 -16.56 -1.16
CA LEU A 101 -3.77 -16.54 -2.56
C LEU A 101 -4.25 -17.93 -2.95
N SER A 102 -5.34 -17.98 -3.69
CA SER A 102 -5.93 -19.21 -4.20
C SER A 102 -6.17 -19.07 -5.69
N GLU A 103 -6.15 -20.19 -6.41
CA GLU A 103 -6.43 -20.20 -7.84
C GLU A 103 -7.71 -19.43 -8.18
N VAL A 104 -7.58 -18.53 -9.16
CA VAL A 104 -8.69 -17.76 -9.70
C VAL A 104 -8.62 -17.84 -11.23
N ALA A 105 -9.78 -17.95 -11.86
CA ALA A 105 -9.83 -17.87 -13.31
C ALA A 105 -9.41 -16.47 -13.76
N ALA A 106 -8.45 -16.38 -14.69
CA ALA A 106 -8.04 -15.12 -15.28
C ALA A 106 -9.27 -14.44 -15.92
N PRO A 107 -9.66 -13.24 -15.46
CA PRO A 107 -10.83 -12.57 -15.99
C PRO A 107 -10.54 -12.07 -17.41
N GLY A 108 -11.46 -12.32 -18.35
CA GLY A 108 -11.37 -11.69 -19.67
C GLY A 108 -11.43 -10.16 -19.57
N GLY A 109 -10.98 -9.44 -20.61
CA GLY A 109 -11.12 -7.99 -20.68
C GLY A 109 -10.26 -7.20 -19.68
N VAL A 110 -9.21 -7.82 -19.12
CA VAL A 110 -8.16 -7.14 -18.36
C VAL A 110 -6.89 -7.15 -19.19
N LEU A 111 -6.31 -5.98 -19.42
CA LEU A 111 -4.97 -5.86 -19.99
C LEU A 111 -3.97 -5.99 -18.85
N LEU A 112 -3.11 -7.00 -18.92
CA LEU A 112 -2.02 -7.20 -17.98
C LEU A 112 -0.69 -6.83 -18.65
N GLU A 113 0.05 -5.93 -18.04
CA GLU A 113 1.40 -5.51 -18.44
C GLU A 113 2.37 -5.97 -17.36
N VAL A 114 3.41 -6.71 -17.75
CA VAL A 114 4.38 -7.32 -16.82
C VAL A 114 5.75 -6.67 -17.00
N ASP A 115 6.39 -6.33 -15.89
CA ASP A 115 7.72 -5.76 -15.84
C ASP A 115 8.51 -6.41 -14.70
N GLY A 116 9.26 -7.46 -15.03
CA GLY A 116 10.04 -8.22 -14.06
C GLY A 116 9.17 -8.75 -12.91
N ALA A 117 9.46 -8.29 -11.69
CA ALA A 117 8.79 -8.71 -10.46
C ALA A 117 7.51 -7.90 -10.12
N ARG A 118 6.96 -7.15 -11.09
CA ARG A 118 5.68 -6.43 -10.94
C ARG A 118 4.79 -6.60 -12.15
N ALA A 119 3.49 -6.41 -11.95
CA ALA A 119 2.50 -6.38 -13.00
C ALA A 119 1.46 -5.28 -12.77
N PHE A 120 0.91 -4.77 -13.87
CA PHE A 120 -0.11 -3.73 -13.93
C PHE A 120 -1.34 -4.28 -14.64
N ALA A 121 -2.49 -4.21 -13.99
CA ALA A 121 -3.76 -4.64 -14.56
C ALA A 121 -4.63 -3.42 -14.87
N ARG A 122 -5.21 -3.39 -16.06
CA ARG A 122 -6.07 -2.30 -16.53
C ARG A 122 -7.34 -2.85 -17.16
N VAL A 123 -8.47 -2.23 -16.84
CA VAL A 123 -9.77 -2.52 -17.45
C VAL A 123 -10.28 -1.28 -18.15
N ALA A 124 -10.64 -1.44 -19.42
CA ALA A 124 -11.33 -0.42 -20.19
C ALA A 124 -12.80 -0.81 -20.41
N VAL A 125 -13.68 0.19 -20.39
CA VAL A 125 -15.10 0.05 -20.74
C VAL A 125 -15.40 1.09 -21.80
N ASP A 126 -15.87 0.64 -22.97
CA ASP A 126 -16.17 1.53 -24.11
C ASP A 126 -14.99 2.43 -24.52
N GLY A 127 -13.77 1.92 -24.37
CA GLY A 127 -12.53 2.65 -24.66
C GLY A 127 -12.03 3.57 -23.54
N GLU A 128 -12.82 3.75 -22.48
CA GLU A 128 -12.46 4.58 -21.33
C GLU A 128 -11.77 3.77 -20.23
N HIS A 129 -10.78 4.38 -19.58
CA HIS A 129 -10.07 3.77 -18.47
C HIS A 129 -10.96 3.67 -17.23
N ALA A 130 -11.37 2.44 -16.89
CA ALA A 130 -12.43 2.19 -15.92
C ALA A 130 -11.92 1.68 -14.57
N ALA A 131 -10.89 0.83 -14.56
CA ALA A 131 -10.26 0.35 -13.34
C ALA A 131 -8.80 -0.03 -13.58
N GLU A 132 -7.99 0.06 -12.53
CA GLU A 132 -6.58 -0.30 -12.54
C GLU A 132 -6.11 -0.83 -11.20
N GLY A 133 -4.93 -1.43 -11.23
CA GLY A 133 -4.18 -1.82 -10.06
C GLY A 133 -2.82 -2.34 -10.45
N GLN A 134 -1.96 -2.50 -9.46
CA GLN A 134 -0.63 -3.05 -9.64
C GLN A 134 -0.28 -4.00 -8.50
N VAL A 135 0.73 -4.82 -8.73
CA VAL A 135 1.28 -5.73 -7.73
C VAL A 135 2.80 -5.78 -7.84
N GLY A 136 3.50 -5.90 -6.71
CA GLY A 136 4.93 -6.16 -6.67
C GLY A 136 5.23 -7.40 -5.81
N LEU A 137 6.17 -8.23 -6.27
CA LEU A 137 6.53 -9.48 -5.59
C LEU A 137 7.70 -9.29 -4.61
N ALA A 138 7.63 -10.01 -3.50
CA ALA A 138 8.68 -10.11 -2.49
C ALA A 138 8.77 -11.55 -1.96
N GLY A 139 9.54 -12.40 -2.64
CA GLY A 139 9.58 -13.84 -2.35
C GLY A 139 8.22 -14.48 -2.67
N ASP A 140 7.64 -15.16 -1.70
CA ASP A 140 6.31 -15.78 -1.78
C ASP A 140 5.16 -14.81 -1.47
N HIS A 141 5.44 -13.52 -1.30
CA HIS A 141 4.45 -12.48 -1.04
C HIS A 141 4.19 -11.63 -2.29
N ALA A 142 2.92 -11.29 -2.51
CA ALA A 142 2.47 -10.36 -3.54
C ALA A 142 1.80 -9.15 -2.88
N VAL A 143 2.38 -7.96 -3.09
CA VAL A 143 1.90 -6.71 -2.50
C VAL A 143 1.03 -5.97 -3.50
N PHE A 144 -0.28 -5.94 -3.25
CA PHE A 144 -1.27 -5.29 -4.09
C PHE A 144 -1.35 -3.81 -3.76
N ASP A 145 -1.43 -2.98 -4.78
CA ASP A 145 -1.27 -1.55 -4.64
C ASP A 145 -1.99 -0.78 -5.77
N ARG A 146 -2.35 0.48 -5.49
CA ARG A 146 -3.13 1.37 -6.39
C ARG A 146 -4.38 0.74 -7.01
N ILE A 147 -5.03 -0.19 -6.31
CA ILE A 147 -6.29 -0.78 -6.78
C ILE A 147 -7.38 0.30 -6.74
N ARG A 148 -7.91 0.67 -7.91
CA ARG A 148 -8.94 1.71 -8.03
C ARG A 148 -9.91 1.42 -9.16
N THR A 149 -11.17 1.78 -8.94
CA THR A 149 -12.18 1.89 -10.00
C THR A 149 -12.59 3.35 -10.12
N HIS A 150 -12.57 3.91 -11.33
CA HIS A 150 -12.97 5.30 -11.57
C HIS A 150 -14.46 5.52 -11.26
N ASP A 151 -14.82 6.71 -10.79
CA ASP A 151 -16.13 7.02 -10.19
C ASP A 151 -17.34 6.62 -11.04
N GLY A 152 -17.31 6.90 -12.34
CA GLY A 152 -18.38 6.51 -13.28
C GLY A 152 -18.52 5.00 -13.53
N PHE A 153 -17.56 4.21 -13.05
CA PHE A 153 -17.46 2.77 -13.28
C PHE A 153 -17.54 1.93 -11.99
N GLN A 154 -17.72 2.57 -10.84
CA GLN A 154 -17.82 1.89 -9.55
C GLN A 154 -19.04 0.95 -9.46
N ARG A 155 -18.99 0.00 -8.52
CA ARG A 155 -20.05 -1.00 -8.27
C ARG A 155 -20.40 -1.91 -9.46
N ARG A 156 -19.49 -2.03 -10.44
CA ARG A 156 -19.62 -2.91 -11.62
C ARG A 156 -18.70 -4.14 -11.57
N GLY A 157 -18.10 -4.43 -10.42
CA GLY A 157 -17.18 -5.57 -10.24
C GLY A 157 -15.80 -5.40 -10.89
N LEU A 158 -15.45 -4.21 -11.40
CA LEU A 158 -14.21 -4.00 -12.14
C LEU A 158 -12.96 -4.12 -11.26
N GLY A 159 -12.99 -3.56 -10.04
CA GLY A 159 -11.92 -3.76 -9.07
C GLY A 159 -11.68 -5.24 -8.73
N THR A 160 -12.73 -6.06 -8.66
CA THR A 160 -12.60 -7.51 -8.47
C THR A 160 -11.89 -8.17 -9.65
N ARG A 161 -12.15 -7.76 -10.90
CA ARG A 161 -11.43 -8.26 -12.07
C ARG A 161 -9.95 -7.88 -12.05
N VAL A 162 -9.63 -6.64 -11.64
CA VAL A 162 -8.24 -6.21 -11.43
C VAL A 162 -7.56 -7.13 -10.41
N MET A 163 -8.17 -7.33 -9.24
CA MET A 163 -7.63 -8.21 -8.19
C MET A 163 -7.42 -9.63 -8.70
N GLN A 164 -8.40 -10.23 -9.39
CA GLN A 164 -8.31 -11.59 -9.91
C GLN A 164 -7.19 -11.74 -10.94
N ALA A 165 -7.02 -10.77 -11.85
CA ALA A 165 -5.94 -10.82 -12.84
C ALA A 165 -4.56 -10.75 -12.17
N LEU A 166 -4.39 -9.85 -11.19
CA LEU A 166 -3.15 -9.73 -10.44
C LEU A 166 -2.89 -10.97 -9.58
N THR A 167 -3.91 -11.55 -8.93
CA THR A 167 -3.80 -12.80 -8.17
C THR A 167 -3.39 -13.98 -9.06
N ALA A 168 -4.01 -14.15 -10.23
CA ALA A 168 -3.66 -15.20 -11.17
C ALA A 168 -2.18 -15.11 -11.57
N TRP A 169 -1.73 -13.93 -11.97
CA TRP A 169 -0.32 -13.69 -12.31
C TRP A 169 0.61 -13.95 -11.12
N SER A 170 0.28 -13.45 -9.92
CA SER A 170 1.11 -13.66 -8.73
C SER A 170 1.28 -15.13 -8.36
N LEU A 171 0.22 -15.93 -8.48
CA LEU A 171 0.28 -17.38 -8.27
C LEU A 171 1.16 -18.09 -9.30
N GLU A 172 1.09 -17.69 -10.57
CA GLU A 172 1.98 -18.20 -11.63
C GLU A 172 3.45 -17.89 -11.34
N GLN A 173 3.74 -16.78 -10.63
CA GLN A 173 5.09 -16.43 -10.18
C GLN A 173 5.47 -17.10 -8.84
N GLY A 174 4.61 -17.95 -8.27
CA GLY A 174 4.89 -18.70 -7.04
C GLY A 174 4.57 -17.95 -5.75
N ALA A 175 3.93 -16.78 -5.80
CA ALA A 175 3.46 -16.12 -4.59
C ALA A 175 2.25 -16.87 -4.01
N THR A 176 2.24 -17.07 -2.71
CA THR A 176 1.18 -17.77 -1.97
C THR A 176 0.44 -16.85 -1.01
N THR A 177 1.03 -15.69 -0.68
CA THR A 177 0.47 -14.74 0.29
C THR A 177 0.25 -13.39 -0.38
N GLY A 178 -0.97 -12.85 -0.28
CA GLY A 178 -1.29 -11.49 -0.68
C GLY A 178 -1.17 -10.55 0.51
N VAL A 179 -0.62 -9.35 0.30
CA VAL A 179 -0.52 -8.28 1.30
C VAL A 179 -0.96 -6.95 0.68
N LEU A 180 -1.66 -6.10 1.43
CA LEU A 180 -1.99 -4.74 1.01
C LEU A 180 -2.24 -3.81 2.19
N ALA A 181 -2.12 -2.50 1.94
CA ALA A 181 -2.70 -1.47 2.80
C ALA A 181 -4.08 -1.09 2.25
N ALA A 182 -5.09 -1.09 3.10
CA ALA A 182 -6.47 -0.83 2.72
C ALA A 182 -7.03 0.42 3.41
N SER A 183 -7.61 1.31 2.62
CA SER A 183 -8.49 2.37 3.11
C SER A 183 -9.69 1.76 3.88
N PRO A 184 -10.39 2.54 4.74
CA PRO A 184 -11.57 2.06 5.45
C PRO A 184 -12.63 1.44 4.52
N GLU A 185 -12.86 2.07 3.37
CA GLU A 185 -13.77 1.57 2.32
C GLU A 185 -13.25 0.27 1.69
N GLY A 186 -11.94 0.22 1.42
CA GLY A 186 -11.27 -0.97 0.89
C GLY A 186 -11.36 -2.17 1.82
N GLN A 187 -11.26 -1.97 3.14
CA GLN A 187 -11.33 -3.06 4.12
C GLN A 187 -12.64 -3.84 4.04
N LEU A 188 -13.77 -3.17 3.82
CA LEU A 188 -15.07 -3.84 3.64
C LEU A 188 -15.09 -4.70 2.38
N LEU A 189 -14.49 -4.22 1.29
CA LEU A 189 -14.35 -4.98 0.05
C LEU A 189 -13.44 -6.20 0.26
N TYR A 190 -12.23 -5.98 0.78
CA TYR A 190 -11.23 -7.02 0.94
C TYR A 190 -11.66 -8.08 1.97
N GLY A 191 -12.34 -7.69 3.05
CA GLY A 191 -12.93 -8.63 4.00
C GLY A 191 -13.91 -9.61 3.36
N ARG A 192 -14.72 -9.16 2.40
CA ARG A 192 -15.61 -10.05 1.61
C ARG A 192 -14.85 -10.97 0.66
N LEU A 193 -13.63 -10.60 0.29
CA LEU A 193 -12.73 -11.39 -0.56
C LEU A 193 -11.82 -12.32 0.26
N GLY A 194 -12.08 -12.49 1.57
CA GLY A 194 -11.31 -13.38 2.44
C GLY A 194 -10.04 -12.78 3.04
N TRP A 195 -9.80 -11.48 2.83
CA TRP A 195 -8.65 -10.81 3.42
C TRP A 195 -8.87 -10.57 4.92
N THR A 196 -7.81 -10.79 5.69
CA THR A 196 -7.81 -10.62 7.15
C THR A 196 -6.99 -9.40 7.53
N ARG A 197 -7.57 -8.53 8.37
CA ARG A 197 -6.87 -7.40 8.99
C ARG A 197 -5.80 -7.88 9.96
N ARG A 198 -4.60 -7.30 9.88
CA ARG A 198 -3.44 -7.62 10.72
C ARG A 198 -3.06 -6.49 11.66
N ALA A 199 -3.01 -5.25 11.17
CA ALA A 199 -2.68 -4.08 11.99
C ALA A 199 -3.38 -2.83 11.46
N PRO A 200 -3.67 -1.83 12.32
CA PRO A 200 -4.01 -0.49 11.86
C PRO A 200 -2.83 0.18 11.17
N LEU A 201 -3.12 1.15 10.31
CA LEU A 201 -2.18 2.14 9.83
C LEU A 201 -2.71 3.54 10.16
N THR A 202 -1.78 4.46 10.38
CA THR A 202 -2.07 5.89 10.44
C THR A 202 -1.06 6.61 9.57
N THR A 203 -1.56 7.52 8.74
CA THR A 203 -0.76 8.25 7.76
C THR A 203 -0.88 9.74 8.01
N TRP A 204 0.26 10.44 8.02
CA TRP A 204 0.38 11.87 8.20
C TRP A 204 1.01 12.50 6.97
N ALA A 205 0.53 13.68 6.61
CA ALA A 205 1.14 14.51 5.56
C ALA A 205 0.89 15.98 5.85
N ALA A 206 1.85 16.84 5.51
CA ALA A 206 1.65 18.28 5.62
C ALA A 206 0.49 18.73 4.73
N ALA A 207 -0.28 19.71 5.20
CA ALA A 207 -1.24 20.37 4.33
C ALA A 207 -0.50 21.08 3.17
N PRO A 208 -1.05 21.12 1.95
CA PRO A 208 -0.48 21.90 0.86
C PRO A 208 -0.30 23.35 1.31
N ARG A 209 0.89 23.93 1.10
CA ARG A 209 1.10 25.36 1.37
C ARG A 209 0.38 26.16 0.27
N THR A 210 -0.55 27.02 0.69
CA THR A 210 -1.30 27.96 -0.18
C THR A 210 -0.42 29.08 -0.69
#